data_AF-A0A7J9C174-F1
#
_entry.id   AF-A0A7J9C174-F1
#
_cell.length_a   1.000
_cell.length_b   1.000
_cell.length_c   1.000
_cell.angle_alpha   90.00
_cell.angle_beta   90.00
_cell.angle_gamma   90.00
#
_symmetry.space_group_name_H-M   'P 1'
#
loop_
_entity.id
_entity.type
_entity.pdbx_description
1 polymer ?
#
loop_
_entity_poly.entity_id
_entity_poly.type
_entity_poly.pdbx_seq_one_letter_code
_entity_poly.pdbx_strand_id
1 'polypeptide(L)'
;ARYLSNASIELKTDEDVIRFSFNKSVGRLASTNRRRKMSKKAKVNELRFYRLKAKKKMNSPNPEVRIRYKLEKAKRKEAWLIEKLRKYEVPKAPAEAYDPEILTEEEIHYLKRTGEKKKNYVQVGRRGVFGGVVLNMHLHWKKHETVKVICKPCKLGQVHEYAEELARLSKGIVIDIKPNNTIIFYRGKNYVQPNIMSPADTLSKNKVIFLGFLCAPSIEDASDKHEAAAKTVDVSNKEQALSTAECEV
;
A
#
# COMPACT_ATOMS: atom_id res chain seq x y z
N ALA A 1 16.30 -45.24 -1.99
CA ALA A 1 16.99 -46.26 -1.16
C ALA A 1 16.47 -46.18 0.27
N ARG A 2 15.83 -47.24 0.80
CA ARG A 2 15.41 -47.29 2.21
C ARG A 2 16.62 -47.74 3.05
N TYR A 3 17.04 -46.92 4.01
CA TYR A 3 18.12 -47.25 4.94
C TYR A 3 17.68 -48.43 5.83
N LEU A 4 18.35 -49.57 5.68
CA LEU A 4 18.29 -50.68 6.64
C LEU A 4 19.33 -50.39 7.71
N SER A 5 18.91 -50.32 8.98
CA SER A 5 19.84 -50.26 10.11
C SER A 5 20.49 -51.63 10.28
N ASN A 6 21.81 -51.69 10.19
CA ASN A 6 22.60 -52.90 10.43
C ASN A 6 22.47 -53.32 11.91
N ALA A 7 21.45 -54.12 12.23
CA ALA A 7 21.39 -54.86 13.48
C ALA A 7 21.93 -56.27 13.21
N SER A 8 22.97 -56.66 13.94
CA SER A 8 23.51 -58.03 13.89
C SER A 8 22.51 -58.98 14.57
N ILE A 9 22.08 -60.00 13.83
CA ILE A 9 21.22 -61.08 14.32
C ILE A 9 22.12 -62.26 14.64
N GLU A 10 22.16 -62.68 15.91
CA GLU A 10 22.84 -63.91 16.32
C GLU A 10 21.81 -65.04 16.41
N LEU A 11 22.18 -66.21 15.88
CA LEU A 11 21.39 -67.44 15.93
C LEU A 11 22.04 -68.37 16.95
N LYS A 12 21.29 -68.77 17.97
CA LYS A 12 21.66 -69.87 18.85
C LYS A 12 20.65 -70.99 18.67
N THR A 13 21.17 -72.16 18.32
CA THR A 13 20.40 -73.38 18.09
C THR A 13 20.69 -74.33 19.24
N ASP A 14 19.85 -74.31 20.27
CA ASP A 14 19.83 -75.36 21.28
C ASP A 14 18.45 -76.03 21.21
N GLU A 15 18.45 -77.35 21.01
CA GLU A 15 17.29 -78.26 21.08
C GLU A 15 16.01 -77.74 20.39
N ASP A 16 15.93 -77.95 19.06
CA ASP A 16 14.76 -77.83 18.17
C ASP A 16 13.91 -76.55 18.22
N VAL A 17 14.36 -75.48 18.89
CA VAL A 17 13.66 -74.18 18.91
C VAL A 17 14.61 -73.04 18.52
N ILE A 18 14.39 -72.47 17.34
CA ILE A 18 15.13 -71.30 16.86
C ILE A 18 14.60 -70.04 17.58
N ARG A 19 15.42 -69.45 18.47
CA ARG A 19 15.09 -68.19 19.15
C ARG A 19 15.97 -67.05 18.66
N PHE A 20 15.36 -66.06 17.99
CA PHE A 20 16.05 -64.85 17.53
C PHE A 20 16.19 -63.83 18.67
N SER A 21 17.41 -63.43 19.01
CA SER A 21 17.67 -62.31 19.91
C SER A 21 18.25 -61.13 19.14
N PHE A 22 17.55 -60.00 19.15
CA PHE A 22 18.11 -58.73 18.68
C PHE A 22 18.99 -58.14 19.79
N ASN A 23 20.30 -58.24 19.63
CA ASN A 23 21.23 -57.50 20.49
C ASN A 23 21.07 -56.01 20.18
N LYS A 24 20.38 -55.30 21.08
CA LYS A 24 20.28 -53.84 21.04
C LYS A 24 21.67 -53.30 21.27
N SER A 25 22.38 -52.92 20.21
CA SER A 25 23.59 -52.11 20.36
C SER A 25 23.22 -50.92 21.25
N VAL A 26 24.07 -50.64 22.24
CA VAL A 26 23.91 -49.52 23.17
C VAL A 26 23.99 -48.24 22.34
N GLY A 27 22.84 -47.87 21.80
CA GLY A 27 22.66 -46.81 20.85
C GLY A 27 22.61 -45.49 21.59
N ARG A 28 23.70 -44.73 21.42
CA ARG A 28 23.82 -43.28 21.61
C ARG A 28 22.48 -42.57 21.72
N LEU A 29 22.36 -41.76 22.77
CA LEU A 29 21.30 -40.82 23.07
C LEU A 29 21.21 -39.73 21.97
N ALA A 30 20.72 -40.09 20.78
CA ALA A 30 20.44 -39.14 19.71
C ALA A 30 19.07 -38.51 20.00
N SER A 31 19.08 -37.34 20.64
CA SER A 31 17.91 -36.51 20.86
C SER A 31 17.35 -36.01 19.51
N THR A 32 16.51 -36.82 18.87
CA THR A 32 15.74 -36.32 17.74
C THR A 32 14.73 -35.31 18.28
N ASN A 33 15.03 -34.02 18.15
CA ASN A 33 14.12 -32.90 18.39
C ASN A 33 12.96 -32.93 17.37
N ARG A 34 12.09 -33.95 17.45
CA ARG A 34 10.82 -33.99 16.73
C ARG A 34 9.85 -33.08 17.48
N ARG A 35 9.70 -31.82 17.02
CA ARG A 35 8.61 -30.94 17.48
C ARG A 35 7.27 -31.65 17.26
N ARG A 36 6.74 -32.29 18.30
CA ARG A 36 5.43 -32.94 18.29
C ARG A 36 4.38 -31.86 17.98
N LYS A 37 3.76 -31.95 16.80
CA LYS A 37 2.68 -31.02 16.43
C LYS A 37 1.50 -31.26 17.37
N MET A 38 1.08 -30.21 18.08
CA MET A 38 -0.08 -30.25 18.98
C MET A 38 -1.34 -30.67 18.22
N SER A 39 -2.20 -31.44 18.89
CA SER A 39 -3.54 -31.77 18.40
C SER A 39 -4.33 -30.49 18.07
N LYS A 40 -5.20 -30.55 17.05
CA LYS A 40 -6.11 -29.44 16.70
C LYS A 40 -6.88 -28.93 17.94
N LYS A 41 -7.36 -29.85 18.79
CA LYS A 41 -8.09 -29.53 20.03
C LYS A 41 -7.20 -28.84 21.07
N ALA A 42 -5.96 -29.30 21.22
CA ALA A 42 -5.00 -28.70 22.15
C ALA A 42 -4.65 -27.26 21.73
N LYS A 43 -4.46 -27.01 20.42
CA LYS A 43 -4.19 -25.68 19.87
C LYS A 43 -5.36 -24.71 20.04
N VAL A 44 -6.60 -25.17 19.88
CA VAL A 44 -7.79 -24.35 20.13
C VAL A 44 -7.91 -23.96 21.61
N ASN A 45 -7.67 -24.91 22.53
CA ASN A 45 -7.70 -24.64 23.96
C ASN A 45 -6.61 -23.64 24.38
N GLU A 46 -5.42 -23.76 23.80
CA GLU A 46 -4.32 -22.82 24.01
C GLU A 46 -4.69 -21.39 23.56
N LEU A 47 -5.26 -21.24 22.35
CA LEU A 47 -5.76 -19.94 21.86
C LEU A 47 -6.86 -19.37 22.76
N ARG A 48 -7.78 -20.22 23.25
CA ARG A 48 -8.83 -19.82 24.18
C ARG A 48 -8.25 -19.28 25.49
N PHE A 49 -7.22 -19.93 26.03
CA PHE A 49 -6.52 -19.49 27.23
C PHE A 49 -5.85 -18.11 27.05
N TYR A 50 -5.15 -17.90 25.93
CA TYR A 50 -4.56 -16.59 25.63
C TYR A 50 -5.62 -15.49 25.45
N ARG A 51 -6.76 -15.79 24.82
CA ARG A 51 -7.90 -14.87 24.69
C ARG A 51 -8.48 -14.49 26.06
N LEU A 52 -8.64 -15.46 26.97
CA LEU A 52 -9.14 -15.22 28.33
C LEU A 52 -8.17 -14.34 29.14
N LYS A 53 -6.86 -14.62 29.10
CA LYS A 53 -5.84 -13.77 29.75
C LYS A 53 -5.84 -12.35 29.18
N ALA A 54 -5.98 -12.19 27.87
CA ALA A 54 -6.10 -10.89 27.23
C ALA A 54 -7.36 -10.13 27.69
N LYS A 55 -8.51 -10.80 27.76
CA LYS A 55 -9.78 -10.19 28.23
C LYS A 55 -9.67 -9.76 29.70
N LYS A 56 -9.05 -10.57 30.55
CA LYS A 56 -8.79 -10.24 31.97
C LYS A 56 -7.91 -9.00 32.13
N LYS A 57 -6.86 -8.85 31.32
CA LYS A 57 -5.99 -7.65 31.32
C LYS A 57 -6.66 -6.40 30.74
N MET A 58 -7.61 -6.57 29.82
CA MET A 58 -8.39 -5.44 29.26
C MET A 58 -9.48 -4.95 30.22
N ASN A 59 -10.12 -5.86 30.94
CA ASN A 59 -11.21 -5.59 31.87
C ASN A 59 -10.72 -5.50 33.33
N SER A 60 -9.42 -5.31 33.55
CA SER A 60 -8.89 -5.16 34.91
C SER A 60 -9.47 -3.89 35.55
N PRO A 61 -9.91 -3.95 36.81
CA PRO A 61 -10.38 -2.76 37.53
C PRO A 61 -9.32 -1.66 37.65
N ASN A 62 -8.04 -2.04 37.72
CA ASN A 62 -6.93 -1.10 37.78
C ASN A 62 -6.66 -0.45 36.40
N PRO A 63 -6.70 0.90 36.29
CA PRO A 63 -6.48 1.61 35.03
C PRO A 63 -5.04 1.49 34.51
N GLU A 64 -4.04 1.43 35.40
CA GLU A 64 -2.61 1.37 35.06
C GLU A 64 -2.27 0.09 34.28
N VAL A 65 -2.80 -1.05 34.74
CA VAL A 65 -2.63 -2.35 34.09
C VAL A 65 -3.25 -2.34 32.68
N ARG A 66 -4.40 -1.70 32.54
CA ARG A 66 -5.12 -1.59 31.26
C ARG A 66 -4.36 -0.71 30.26
N ILE A 67 -3.81 0.41 30.71
CA ILE A 67 -3.02 1.33 29.88
C ILE A 67 -1.73 0.65 29.42
N ARG A 68 -0.95 0.05 30.33
CA ARG A 68 0.28 -0.68 30.00
C ARG A 68 0.02 -1.80 28.99
N TYR A 69 -1.06 -2.56 29.17
CA TYR A 69 -1.43 -3.61 28.23
C TYR A 69 -1.78 -3.07 26.83
N LYS A 70 -2.49 -1.94 26.74
CA LYS A 70 -2.80 -1.28 25.46
C LYS A 70 -1.52 -0.81 24.75
N LEU A 71 -0.59 -0.21 25.47
CA LEU A 71 0.70 0.23 24.95
C LEU A 71 1.54 -0.94 24.43
N GLU A 72 1.67 -2.01 25.22
CA GLU A 72 2.42 -3.20 24.82
C GLU A 72 1.80 -3.87 23.58
N LYS A 73 0.47 -3.89 23.49
CA LYS A 73 -0.26 -4.40 22.33
C LYS A 73 -0.02 -3.53 21.08
N ALA A 74 0.05 -2.21 21.24
CA ALA A 74 0.37 -1.29 20.14
C ALA A 74 1.81 -1.53 19.65
N LYS A 75 2.79 -1.59 20.55
CA LYS A 75 4.21 -1.87 20.22
C LYS A 75 4.39 -3.21 19.51
N ARG A 76 3.68 -4.26 19.94
CA ARG A 76 3.72 -5.56 19.26
C ARG A 76 3.14 -5.50 17.85
N LYS A 77 2.08 -4.73 17.64
CA LYS A 77 1.51 -4.53 16.28
C LYS A 77 2.45 -3.73 15.40
N GLU A 78 3.06 -2.69 15.93
CA GLU A 78 4.05 -1.87 15.23
C GLU A 78 5.24 -2.72 14.78
N ALA A 79 5.86 -3.48 15.70
CA ALA A 79 6.96 -4.38 15.38
C ALA A 79 6.59 -5.42 14.31
N TRP A 80 5.38 -6.00 14.40
CA TRP A 80 4.87 -6.93 13.40
C TRP A 80 4.67 -6.26 12.02
N LEU A 81 4.17 -5.02 11.99
CA LEU A 81 4.04 -4.25 10.75
C LEU A 81 5.40 -3.91 10.15
N ILE A 82 6.38 -3.49 10.98
CA ILE A 82 7.76 -3.23 10.56
C ILE A 82 8.40 -4.49 9.97
N GLU A 83 8.27 -5.63 10.65
CA GLU A 83 8.81 -6.91 10.15
C GLU A 83 8.15 -7.30 8.82
N LYS A 84 6.84 -7.09 8.70
CA LYS A 84 6.11 -7.35 7.46
C LYS A 84 6.51 -6.40 6.33
N LEU A 85 6.80 -5.14 6.65
CA LEU A 85 7.28 -4.14 5.70
C LEU A 85 8.67 -4.49 5.17
N ARG A 86 9.59 -4.89 6.06
CA ARG A 86 10.94 -5.38 5.69
C ARG A 86 10.86 -6.58 4.74
N LYS A 87 9.93 -7.51 4.98
CA LYS A 87 9.69 -8.67 4.09
C LYS A 87 9.05 -8.28 2.75
N TYR A 88 8.43 -7.11 2.68
CA TYR A 88 7.78 -6.59 1.48
C TYR A 88 8.71 -5.68 0.66
N GLU A 89 10.01 -5.60 0.96
CA GLU A 89 10.94 -4.89 0.08
C GLU A 89 10.91 -5.54 -1.32
N VAL A 90 10.09 -4.96 -2.19
CA VAL A 90 10.02 -5.27 -3.60
C VAL A 90 11.38 -4.86 -4.15
N PRO A 91 12.10 -5.74 -4.86
CA PRO A 91 13.30 -5.34 -5.57
C PRO A 91 12.94 -4.12 -6.40
N LYS A 92 13.44 -2.94 -5.99
CA LYS A 92 13.27 -1.73 -6.76
C LYS A 92 13.92 -2.04 -8.09
N ALA A 93 13.09 -2.25 -9.12
CA ALA A 93 13.61 -2.45 -10.47
C ALA A 93 14.63 -1.33 -10.69
N PRO A 94 15.82 -1.65 -11.24
CA PRO A 94 16.80 -0.61 -11.54
C PRO A 94 16.05 0.49 -12.27
N ALA A 95 16.24 1.73 -11.82
CA ALA A 95 15.71 2.88 -12.55
C ALA A 95 16.35 2.78 -13.93
N GLU A 96 15.63 2.19 -14.89
CA GLU A 96 16.00 2.28 -16.28
C GLU A 96 16.24 3.76 -16.51
N ALA A 97 17.42 4.09 -17.01
CA ALA A 97 17.79 5.43 -17.39
C ALA A 97 16.75 5.87 -18.42
N TYR A 98 15.71 6.54 -17.91
CA TYR A 98 14.74 7.21 -18.72
C TYR A 98 15.52 8.34 -19.35
N ASP A 99 16.00 8.13 -20.56
CA ASP A 99 16.63 9.17 -21.35
C ASP A 99 15.51 10.18 -21.63
N PRO A 100 15.49 11.34 -20.97
CA PRO A 100 14.60 12.38 -21.39
C PRO A 100 15.21 12.86 -22.71
N GLU A 101 14.85 12.20 -23.83
CA GLU A 101 14.96 12.84 -25.14
C GLU A 101 14.34 14.21 -24.96
N ILE A 102 15.19 15.24 -24.91
CA ILE A 102 14.81 16.60 -24.58
C ILE A 102 13.87 17.01 -25.72
N LEU A 103 12.56 16.94 -25.45
CA LEU A 103 11.54 17.42 -26.37
C LEU A 103 11.85 18.89 -26.64
N THR A 104 11.95 19.25 -27.90
CA THR A 104 12.18 20.66 -28.24
C THR A 104 10.94 21.48 -27.86
N GLU A 105 11.11 22.78 -27.65
CA GLU A 105 10.00 23.64 -27.25
C GLU A 105 8.87 23.64 -28.30
N GLU A 106 9.23 23.50 -29.59
CA GLU A 106 8.27 23.39 -30.69
C GLU A 106 7.46 22.10 -30.61
N GLU A 107 8.12 20.97 -30.31
CA GLU A 107 7.46 19.67 -30.12
C GLU A 107 6.49 19.71 -28.94
N ILE A 108 6.91 20.30 -27.82
CA ILE A 108 6.06 20.49 -26.64
C ILE A 108 4.83 21.33 -27.02
N HIS A 109 5.03 22.45 -27.72
CA HIS A 109 3.92 23.31 -28.14
C HIS A 109 2.95 22.59 -29.09
N TYR A 110 3.47 21.83 -30.05
CA TYR A 110 2.68 21.01 -30.96
C TYR A 110 1.86 19.95 -30.21
N LEU A 111 2.48 19.23 -29.28
CA LEU A 111 1.83 18.19 -28.47
C LEU A 111 0.78 18.77 -27.52
N LYS A 112 1.01 19.96 -26.96
CA LYS A 112 0.02 20.69 -26.16
C LYS A 112 -1.24 20.97 -26.96
N ARG A 113 -1.09 21.60 -28.13
CA ARG A 113 -2.21 21.96 -29.01
C ARG A 113 -2.94 20.71 -29.54
N THR A 114 -2.18 19.69 -29.94
CA THR A 114 -2.75 18.45 -30.48
C THR A 114 -3.44 17.61 -29.39
N GLY A 115 -2.82 17.49 -28.21
CA GLY A 115 -3.38 16.76 -27.07
C GLY A 115 -4.66 17.38 -26.53
N GLU A 116 -4.79 18.70 -26.59
CA GLU A 116 -6.02 19.37 -26.19
C GLU A 116 -7.18 19.10 -27.17
N LYS A 117 -6.92 19.13 -28.47
CA LYS A 117 -7.93 18.88 -29.51
C LYS A 117 -8.44 17.43 -29.52
N LYS A 118 -7.59 16.47 -29.13
CA LYS A 118 -7.99 15.06 -29.14
C LYS A 118 -9.02 14.73 -28.04
N LYS A 119 -9.91 13.80 -28.38
CA LYS A 119 -11.03 13.35 -27.53
C LYS A 119 -10.69 12.12 -26.68
N ASN A 120 -9.49 11.57 -26.78
CA ASN A 120 -9.09 10.39 -26.02
C ASN A 120 -8.69 10.81 -24.60
N TYR A 121 -9.51 10.39 -23.63
CA TYR A 121 -9.29 10.71 -22.23
C TYR A 121 -9.37 9.48 -21.32
N VAL A 122 -8.68 9.55 -20.20
CA VAL A 122 -8.71 8.61 -19.10
C VAL A 122 -9.20 9.36 -17.87
N GLN A 123 -10.20 8.83 -17.16
CA GLN A 123 -10.72 9.46 -15.94
C GLN A 123 -10.07 8.86 -14.70
N VAL A 124 -9.64 9.73 -13.79
CA VAL A 124 -9.16 9.37 -12.44
C VAL A 124 -10.21 9.84 -11.45
N GLY A 125 -10.83 8.88 -10.76
CA GLY A 125 -11.88 9.14 -9.77
C GLY A 125 -11.35 9.39 -8.35
N ARG A 126 -12.24 9.33 -7.34
CA ARG A 126 -11.90 9.41 -5.89
C ARG A 126 -10.79 8.47 -5.43
N ARG A 127 -10.61 7.39 -6.16
CA ARG A 127 -9.61 6.37 -5.90
C ARG A 127 -8.18 6.87 -6.17
N GLY A 128 -8.01 7.91 -6.98
CA GLY A 128 -6.70 8.33 -7.44
C GLY A 128 -6.08 7.33 -8.42
N VAL A 129 -4.75 7.36 -8.53
CA VAL A 129 -3.97 6.56 -9.48
C VAL A 129 -3.94 5.09 -9.07
N PHE A 130 -4.29 4.20 -9.99
CA PHE A 130 -4.21 2.75 -9.79
C PHE A 130 -3.89 2.05 -11.12
N GLY A 131 -3.49 0.77 -11.05
CA GLY A 131 -3.01 0.03 -12.22
C GLY A 131 -3.97 -0.04 -13.41
N GLY A 132 -5.29 0.11 -13.19
CA GLY A 132 -6.26 0.16 -14.28
C GLY A 132 -6.24 1.48 -15.06
N VAL A 133 -5.85 2.60 -14.44
CA VAL A 133 -5.65 3.89 -15.13
C VAL A 133 -4.45 3.78 -16.08
N VAL A 134 -3.34 3.24 -15.58
CA VAL A 134 -2.10 3.03 -16.33
C VAL A 134 -2.33 2.07 -17.50
N LEU A 135 -3.03 0.96 -17.26
CA LEU A 135 -3.48 0.05 -18.30
C LEU A 135 -4.28 0.78 -19.39
N ASN A 136 -5.22 1.63 -19.00
CA ASN A 136 -6.04 2.38 -19.96
C ASN A 136 -5.21 3.40 -20.75
N MET A 137 -4.23 4.04 -20.12
CA MET A 137 -3.29 4.93 -20.82
C MET A 137 -2.51 4.20 -21.91
N HIS A 138 -1.94 3.04 -21.60
CA HIS A 138 -1.22 2.24 -22.59
C HIS A 138 -2.12 1.73 -23.72
N LEU A 139 -3.38 1.38 -23.43
CA LEU A 139 -4.36 1.02 -24.46
C LEU A 139 -4.61 2.17 -25.44
N HIS A 140 -4.71 3.41 -24.94
CA HIS A 140 -4.80 4.57 -25.82
C HIS A 140 -3.51 4.82 -26.60
N TRP A 141 -2.34 4.60 -26.00
CA TRP A 141 -1.04 4.79 -26.66
C TRP A 141 -0.74 3.85 -27.82
N LYS A 142 -1.49 2.74 -27.93
CA LYS A 142 -1.46 1.86 -29.09
C LYS A 142 -1.89 2.56 -30.39
N LYS A 143 -2.81 3.54 -30.29
CA LYS A 143 -3.40 4.24 -31.46
C LYS A 143 -3.11 5.74 -31.46
N HIS A 144 -2.78 6.32 -30.32
CA HIS A 144 -2.65 7.75 -30.16
C HIS A 144 -1.35 8.10 -29.44
N GLU A 145 -0.64 9.12 -29.92
CA GLU A 145 0.62 9.54 -29.31
C GLU A 145 0.45 10.21 -27.94
N THR A 146 -0.67 10.93 -27.76
CA THR A 146 -0.98 11.70 -26.56
C THR A 146 -2.25 11.17 -25.91
N VAL A 147 -2.37 11.32 -24.58
CA VAL A 147 -3.55 10.93 -23.79
C VAL A 147 -3.89 12.05 -22.80
N LYS A 148 -5.18 12.36 -22.68
CA LYS A 148 -5.71 13.31 -21.70
C LYS A 148 -6.12 12.56 -20.43
N VAL A 149 -5.64 12.96 -19.27
CA VAL A 149 -6.04 12.38 -17.98
C VAL A 149 -6.83 13.41 -17.21
N ILE A 150 -8.09 13.10 -16.89
CA ILE A 150 -9.01 14.01 -16.19
C ILE A 150 -9.17 13.52 -14.76
N CYS A 151 -8.74 14.31 -13.78
CA CYS A 151 -8.78 13.98 -12.37
C CYS A 151 -9.99 14.64 -11.69
N LYS A 152 -11.07 13.89 -11.45
CA LYS A 152 -12.30 14.38 -10.79
C LYS A 152 -12.91 13.33 -9.85
N PRO A 153 -13.19 13.65 -8.57
CA PRO A 153 -12.82 14.86 -7.83
C PRO A 153 -11.34 14.83 -7.42
N CYS A 154 -10.67 15.99 -7.41
CA CYS A 154 -9.28 16.16 -7.00
C CYS A 154 -9.17 17.40 -6.11
N LYS A 155 -8.40 17.32 -5.02
CA LYS A 155 -8.04 18.49 -4.22
C LYS A 155 -7.03 19.37 -4.97
N LEU A 156 -6.94 20.64 -4.61
CA LEU A 156 -5.89 21.53 -5.12
C LEU A 156 -4.51 20.96 -4.77
N GLY A 157 -3.55 21.02 -5.70
CA GLY A 157 -2.20 20.46 -5.53
C GLY A 157 -2.07 18.95 -5.81
N GLN A 158 -3.09 18.14 -5.50
CA GLN A 158 -3.04 16.68 -5.68
C GLN A 158 -2.88 16.24 -7.16
N VAL A 159 -3.23 17.10 -8.12
CA VAL A 159 -3.03 16.84 -9.55
C VAL A 159 -1.55 16.65 -9.89
N HIS A 160 -0.65 17.38 -9.21
CA HIS A 160 0.81 17.26 -9.43
C HIS A 160 1.34 15.92 -8.92
N GLU A 161 0.91 15.47 -7.74
CA GLU A 161 1.25 14.14 -7.21
C GLU A 161 0.77 13.03 -8.14
N TYR A 162 -0.46 13.17 -8.67
CA TYR A 162 -0.97 12.21 -9.66
C TYR A 162 -0.19 12.24 -10.97
N ALA A 163 0.25 13.41 -11.43
CA ALA A 163 1.05 13.53 -12.62
C ALA A 163 2.40 12.80 -12.46
N GLU A 164 3.07 13.01 -11.33
CA GLU A 164 4.34 12.36 -10.99
C GLU A 164 4.19 10.84 -10.87
N GLU A 165 3.18 10.36 -10.14
CA GLU A 165 2.95 8.93 -9.94
C GLU A 165 2.55 8.23 -11.25
N LEU A 166 1.74 8.88 -12.09
CA LEU A 166 1.42 8.36 -13.42
C LEU A 166 2.66 8.32 -14.30
N ALA A 167 3.46 9.38 -14.34
CA ALA A 167 4.71 9.41 -15.11
C ALA A 167 5.64 8.26 -14.69
N ARG A 168 5.79 8.04 -13.38
CA ARG A 168 6.58 6.95 -12.80
C ARG A 168 6.06 5.56 -13.22
N LEU A 169 4.75 5.34 -13.14
CA LEU A 169 4.14 4.03 -13.40
C LEU A 169 4.01 3.70 -14.88
N SER A 170 3.66 4.69 -15.71
CA SER A 170 3.42 4.49 -17.14
C SER A 170 4.66 4.77 -17.99
N LYS A 171 5.73 5.33 -17.41
CA LYS A 171 6.92 5.85 -18.11
C LYS A 171 6.57 6.87 -19.21
N GLY A 172 5.51 7.65 -18.98
CA GLY A 172 5.02 8.66 -19.93
C GLY A 172 5.53 10.05 -19.56
N ILE A 173 5.66 10.92 -20.55
CA ILE A 173 6.08 12.32 -20.36
C ILE A 173 4.86 13.18 -20.04
N VAL A 174 4.95 13.95 -18.95
CA VAL A 174 3.98 15.01 -18.65
C VAL A 174 4.29 16.21 -19.54
N ILE A 175 3.34 16.58 -20.40
CA ILE A 175 3.49 17.72 -21.33
C ILE A 175 2.92 19.01 -20.73
N ASP A 176 1.73 18.91 -20.13
CA ASP A 176 1.01 20.07 -19.61
C ASP A 176 0.04 19.66 -18.50
N ILE A 177 -0.07 20.50 -17.47
CA ILE A 177 -1.04 20.37 -16.39
C ILE A 177 -1.96 21.58 -16.47
N LYS A 178 -3.22 21.35 -16.80
CA LYS A 178 -4.23 22.39 -16.94
C LYS A 178 -4.97 22.63 -15.62
N PRO A 179 -5.44 23.87 -15.37
CA PRO A 179 -6.15 24.23 -14.14
C PRO A 179 -7.51 23.52 -13.99
N ASN A 180 -8.05 22.93 -15.05
CA ASN A 180 -9.27 22.12 -15.02
C ASN A 180 -9.02 20.67 -14.57
N ASN A 181 -7.98 20.43 -13.76
CA ASN A 181 -7.53 19.13 -13.29
C ASN A 181 -7.29 18.11 -14.42
N THR A 182 -6.77 18.60 -15.55
CA THR A 182 -6.49 17.77 -16.72
C THR A 182 -5.00 17.75 -17.00
N ILE A 183 -4.44 16.56 -17.16
CA ILE A 183 -3.02 16.35 -17.46
C ILE A 183 -2.92 15.80 -18.88
N ILE A 184 -2.00 16.33 -19.69
CA ILE A 184 -1.70 15.81 -21.02
C ILE A 184 -0.42 15.00 -20.92
N PHE A 185 -0.51 13.72 -21.26
CA PHE A 185 0.62 12.82 -21.34
C PHE A 185 0.99 12.50 -22.78
N TYR A 186 2.29 12.35 -23.01
CA TYR A 186 2.88 11.83 -24.24
C TYR A 186 3.59 10.50 -23.96
N ARG A 187 3.47 9.55 -24.88
CA ARG A 187 4.01 8.20 -24.71
C ARG A 187 5.54 8.10 -24.88
N GLY A 188 6.15 9.01 -25.65
CA GLY A 188 7.54 8.91 -26.14
C GLY A 188 7.65 8.56 -27.63
N LYS A 189 8.77 8.91 -28.27
CA LYS A 189 9.01 8.62 -29.70
C LYS A 189 9.10 7.10 -29.96
N ASN A 190 9.77 6.39 -29.05
CA ASN A 190 10.05 4.95 -29.13
C ASN A 190 9.15 4.10 -28.24
N TYR A 191 7.84 4.36 -28.23
CA TYR A 191 6.92 3.59 -27.38
C TYR A 191 6.82 2.12 -27.82
N VAL A 192 7.22 1.22 -26.94
CA VAL A 192 7.00 -0.22 -27.06
C VAL A 192 5.95 -0.64 -26.04
N GLN A 193 4.96 -1.40 -26.49
CA GLN A 193 3.92 -1.92 -25.61
C GLN A 193 4.56 -2.84 -24.55
N PRO A 194 4.45 -2.53 -23.25
CA PRO A 194 5.02 -3.38 -22.21
C PRO A 194 4.26 -4.71 -22.13
N ASN A 195 4.99 -5.80 -21.92
CA ASN A 195 4.40 -7.14 -21.76
C ASN A 195 3.49 -7.20 -20.50
N ILE A 196 3.91 -6.50 -19.44
CA ILE A 196 3.11 -6.28 -18.24
C ILE A 196 2.50 -4.88 -18.32
N MET A 197 1.21 -4.82 -18.67
CA MET A 197 0.52 -3.55 -18.93
C MET A 197 0.10 -2.78 -17.67
N SER A 198 0.05 -3.47 -16.53
CA SER A 198 -0.33 -2.88 -15.25
C SER A 198 0.75 -3.18 -14.23
N PRO A 199 1.49 -2.18 -13.73
CA PRO A 199 2.55 -2.42 -12.77
C PRO A 199 2.01 -3.02 -11.47
N ALA A 200 2.67 -4.08 -11.01
CA ALA A 200 2.33 -4.81 -9.78
C ALA A 200 2.45 -3.94 -8.51
N ASP A 201 3.20 -2.84 -8.61
CA ASP A 201 3.44 -1.87 -7.54
C ASP A 201 2.20 -1.01 -7.21
N THR A 202 1.14 -1.10 -8.01
CA THR A 202 -0.09 -0.33 -7.76
C THR A 202 -0.98 -1.00 -6.72
N LEU A 203 -1.54 -0.20 -5.81
CA LEU A 203 -2.42 -0.68 -4.75
C LEU A 203 -3.66 -1.41 -5.34
N SER A 204 -3.84 -2.67 -4.93
CA SER A 204 -4.94 -3.55 -5.39
C SER A 204 -6.34 -2.91 -5.29
N LYS A 205 -7.30 -3.42 -6.10
CA LYS A 205 -8.69 -2.94 -6.17
C LYS A 205 -9.33 -2.69 -4.79
N ASN A 206 -9.01 -3.48 -3.78
CA ASN A 206 -9.66 -3.37 -2.47
C ASN A 206 -8.94 -2.40 -1.51
N LYS A 207 -7.62 -2.22 -1.63
CA LYS A 207 -6.84 -1.36 -0.71
C LYS A 207 -7.11 0.13 -0.93
N VAL A 208 -7.34 0.56 -2.17
CA VAL A 208 -7.51 1.99 -2.47
C VAL A 208 -8.94 2.48 -2.21
N ILE A 209 -9.95 1.61 -2.31
CA ILE A 209 -11.32 1.98 -1.91
C ILE A 209 -11.35 2.33 -0.42
N PHE A 210 -10.62 1.57 0.40
CA PHE A 210 -10.48 1.81 1.83
C PHE A 210 -9.78 3.15 2.13
N LEU A 211 -8.69 3.46 1.42
CA LEU A 211 -7.98 4.75 1.54
C LEU A 211 -8.80 5.94 1.01
N GLY A 212 -9.50 5.77 -0.11
CA GLY A 212 -10.39 6.79 -0.67
C GLY A 212 -11.61 7.10 0.20
N PHE A 213 -12.02 6.17 1.07
CA PHE A 213 -13.05 6.41 2.08
C PHE A 213 -12.52 7.20 3.29
N LEU A 214 -11.24 7.03 3.63
CA LEU A 214 -10.56 7.83 4.67
C LEU A 214 -10.25 9.25 4.20
N CYS A 215 -10.12 9.46 2.88
CA CYS A 215 -10.04 10.78 2.26
C CYS A 215 -11.46 11.37 2.05
N ALA A 216 -12.26 11.42 3.10
CA ALA A 216 -13.30 12.44 3.23
C ALA A 216 -12.61 13.82 3.29
N PRO A 217 -13.29 14.94 2.94
CA PRO A 217 -12.67 16.27 3.01
C PRO A 217 -12.02 16.45 4.39
N SER A 218 -10.73 16.73 4.37
CA SER A 218 -9.95 16.93 5.58
C SER A 218 -10.54 18.13 6.30
N ILE A 219 -10.50 18.09 7.63
CA ILE A 219 -10.94 19.13 8.57
C ILE A 219 -10.33 20.53 8.27
N GLU A 220 -9.34 20.62 7.39
CA GLU A 220 -8.72 21.85 6.87
C GLU A 220 -9.71 22.76 6.11
N ASP A 221 -10.71 22.20 5.40
CA ASP A 221 -11.74 23.01 4.71
C ASP A 221 -12.70 23.73 5.69
N ALA A 222 -12.66 23.38 6.98
CA ALA A 222 -13.48 24.01 8.03
C ALA A 222 -12.78 25.21 8.69
N SER A 223 -11.44 25.21 8.79
CA SER A 223 -10.68 26.34 9.34
C SER A 223 -10.74 27.58 8.44
N ASP A 224 -10.71 27.38 7.12
CA ASP A 224 -10.78 28.49 6.16
C ASP A 224 -12.14 29.20 6.17
N LYS A 225 -13.22 28.48 6.51
CA LYS A 225 -14.56 29.07 6.68
C LYS A 225 -14.71 29.86 7.97
N HIS A 226 -14.07 29.41 9.06
CA HIS A 226 -14.06 30.15 10.32
C HIS A 226 -13.22 31.44 10.20
N GLU A 227 -12.10 31.40 9.48
CA GLU A 227 -11.26 32.58 9.30
C GLU A 227 -11.85 33.58 8.28
N ALA A 228 -12.52 33.11 7.23
CA ALA A 228 -13.29 33.96 6.34
C ALA A 228 -14.49 34.64 7.05
N ALA A 229 -15.19 33.90 7.93
CA ALA A 229 -16.29 34.45 8.73
C ALA A 229 -15.80 35.50 9.76
N ALA A 230 -14.65 35.26 10.40
CA ALA A 230 -14.05 36.23 11.33
C ALA A 230 -13.67 37.55 10.62
N LYS A 231 -13.07 37.48 9.42
CA LYS A 231 -12.73 38.67 8.63
C LYS A 231 -13.96 39.46 8.17
N THR A 232 -15.07 38.80 7.84
CA THR A 232 -16.32 39.51 7.50
C THR A 232 -16.96 40.24 8.68
N VAL A 233 -16.86 39.68 9.90
CA VAL A 233 -17.35 40.32 11.12
C VAL A 233 -16.49 41.54 11.50
N ASP A 234 -15.18 41.45 11.32
CA ASP A 234 -14.27 42.58 11.57
C ASP A 234 -14.47 43.74 10.59
N VAL A 235 -14.78 43.46 9.32
CA VAL A 235 -15.09 44.51 8.32
C VAL A 235 -16.42 45.20 8.64
N SER A 236 -17.47 44.43 8.97
CA SER A 236 -18.78 44.96 9.40
C SER A 236 -18.68 45.84 10.64
N ASN A 237 -17.88 45.44 11.64
CA ASN A 237 -17.71 46.22 12.87
C ASN A 237 -16.90 47.51 12.64
N LYS A 238 -15.96 47.49 11.68
CA LYS A 238 -15.23 48.70 11.28
C LYS A 238 -16.11 49.72 10.56
N GLU A 239 -16.98 49.27 9.67
CA GLU A 239 -17.93 50.13 8.96
C GLU A 239 -18.95 50.77 9.91
N GLN A 240 -19.42 50.03 10.92
CA GLN A 240 -20.30 50.58 11.96
C GLN A 240 -19.59 51.61 12.86
N ALA A 241 -18.31 51.40 13.21
CA ALA A 241 -17.54 52.35 14.01
C ALA A 241 -17.24 53.67 13.27
N LEU A 242 -17.03 53.60 11.95
CA LEU A 242 -16.87 54.79 11.09
C LEU A 242 -18.20 55.55 10.94
N SER A 243 -19.32 54.85 10.80
CA SER A 243 -20.66 55.46 10.77
C SER A 243 -21.02 56.20 12.06
N THR A 244 -20.56 55.72 13.23
CA THR A 244 -20.81 56.42 14.51
C THR A 244 -19.91 57.63 14.72
N ALA A 245 -18.70 57.64 14.13
CA ALA A 245 -17.78 58.77 14.24
C ALA A 245 -18.16 59.95 13.34
N GLU A 246 -18.89 59.70 12.24
CA GLU A 246 -19.38 60.74 11.33
C GLU A 246 -20.66 61.45 11.82
N CYS A 247 -21.28 60.98 12.91
CA CYS A 247 -22.46 61.63 13.52
C CYS A 247 -22.14 62.52 14.73
N GLU A 248 -20.87 62.61 15.17
CA GLU A 248 -20.43 63.42 16.31
C GLU A 248 -19.64 64.69 15.92
N VAL A 249 -19.75 65.16 14.67
CA VAL A 249 -19.21 66.47 14.23
C VAL A 249 -20.33 67.45 13.91
#